data_AF-A0A1G7JPG7-F1
#
_entry.id   AF-A0A1G7JPG7-F1
#
_cell.length_a   1.000
_cell.length_b   1.000
_cell.length_c   1.000
_cell.angle_alpha   90.00
_cell.angle_beta   90.00
_cell.angle_gamma   90.00
#
_symmetry.space_group_name_H-M   'P 1'
#
loop_
_entity.id
_entity.type
_entity.pdbx_description
1 polymer ?
#
loop_
_entity_poly.entity_id
_entity_poly.type
_entity_poly.pdbx_seq_one_letter_code
_entity_poly.pdbx_strand_id
1 'polypeptide(L)' 'MAQDGAAKKSVADCEAMGSVDSGEIDQFIIAYPCQDDAWASIPLTDAASLDEWC' A
#
# COMPACT_ATOMS: atom_id res chain seq x y z
N MET A 1 36.47 -0.86 16.62
CA MET A 1 35.25 -0.06 16.86
C MET A 1 34.20 -0.56 15.90
N ALA A 2 33.19 -1.29 16.38
CA ALA A 2 32.11 -1.79 15.54
C ALA A 2 31.32 -0.59 15.00
N GLN A 3 31.26 -0.43 13.69
CA GLN A 3 30.26 0.41 13.06
C GLN A 3 28.97 -0.40 13.00
N ASP A 4 28.29 -0.46 14.14
CA ASP A 4 26.84 -0.68 14.14
C ASP A 4 26.23 0.59 13.54
N GLY A 5 26.26 0.64 12.22
CA GLY A 5 25.36 1.49 11.46
C GLY A 5 23.97 0.92 11.69
N ALA A 6 23.39 1.21 12.85
CA ALA A 6 22.01 0.93 13.16
C ALA A 6 21.22 1.45 11.97
N ALA A 7 20.73 0.53 11.14
CA ALA A 7 19.74 0.84 10.14
C ALA A 7 18.66 1.58 10.92
N LYS A 8 18.53 2.89 10.68
CA LYS A 8 17.35 3.62 11.08
C LYS A 8 16.25 3.03 10.22
N LYS A 9 15.71 1.90 10.65
CA LYS A 9 14.36 1.49 10.28
C LYS A 9 13.50 2.62 10.82
N SER A 10 13.26 3.62 9.99
CA SER A 10 12.06 4.43 10.15
C SER A 10 10.96 3.39 10.16
N VAL A 11 10.47 3.05 11.34
CA VAL A 11 9.13 2.53 11.48
C VAL A 11 8.30 3.60 10.80
N ALA A 12 7.90 3.33 9.56
CA ALA A 12 7.00 4.23 8.88
C ALA A 12 5.73 4.18 9.74
N ASP A 13 5.43 5.32 10.34
CA ASP A 13 4.51 5.38 11.48
C ASP A 13 3.15 4.79 11.12
N CYS A 14 2.77 4.90 9.83
CA CYS A 14 1.64 4.26 9.18
C CYS A 14 1.84 4.31 7.65
N GLU A 15 2.08 3.19 6.97
CA GLU A 15 2.11 3.15 5.50
C GLU A 15 0.78 2.68 4.94
N ALA A 16 0.34 3.32 3.86
CA ALA A 16 -0.75 2.80 3.06
C ALA A 16 -0.29 1.48 2.40
N MET A 17 -1.12 0.46 2.49
CA MET A 17 -0.86 -0.85 1.91
C MET A 17 -1.83 -1.09 0.76
N GLY A 18 -1.31 -1.55 -0.36
CA GLY A 18 -2.09 -1.94 -1.54
C GLY A 18 -2.03 -3.45 -1.76
N SER A 19 -3.14 -4.05 -2.13
CA SER A 19 -3.22 -5.46 -2.54
C SER A 19 -4.19 -5.65 -3.70
N VAL A 20 -4.01 -6.74 -4.43
CA VAL A 20 -4.97 -7.19 -5.44
C VAL A 20 -5.66 -8.44 -4.90
N ASP A 21 -6.99 -8.43 -4.92
CA ASP A 21 -7.82 -9.61 -4.63
C ASP A 21 -8.39 -10.15 -5.94
N SER A 22 -8.16 -11.43 -6.19
CA SER A 22 -8.61 -12.10 -7.41
C SER A 22 -9.91 -12.85 -7.16
N GLY A 23 -10.95 -12.48 -7.90
CA GLY A 23 -12.29 -13.04 -7.83
C GLY A 23 -12.97 -13.12 -9.20
N GLU A 24 -14.30 -13.00 -9.24
CA GLU A 24 -15.02 -12.86 -10.51
C GLU A 24 -14.63 -11.56 -11.26
N ILE A 25 -14.31 -10.52 -10.49
CA ILE A 25 -13.70 -9.28 -10.94
C ILE A 25 -12.48 -9.06 -10.06
N ASP A 26 -11.29 -8.88 -10.66
CA ASP A 26 -10.09 -8.51 -9.92
C ASP A 26 -10.28 -7.13 -9.28
N GLN A 27 -9.96 -7.00 -8.00
CA GLN A 27 -10.10 -5.75 -7.24
C GLN A 27 -8.75 -5.23 -6.77
N PHE A 28 -8.55 -3.93 -6.91
CA PHE A 28 -7.46 -3.22 -6.23
C PHE A 28 -7.97 -2.66 -4.92
N ILE A 29 -7.28 -2.98 -3.83
CA ILE A 29 -7.63 -2.57 -2.47
C ILE A 29 -6.47 -1.74 -1.93
N ILE A 30 -6.77 -0.57 -1.39
CA ILE A 30 -5.82 0.24 -0.63
C ILE A 30 -6.37 0.49 0.77
N ALA A 31 -5.53 0.26 1.78
CA ALA A 31 -5.89 0.44 3.18
C ALA A 31 -4.84 1.28 3.89
N TYR A 32 -5.29 2.13 4.80
CA TYR A 32 -4.44 2.89 5.71
C TYR A 32 -4.67 2.38 7.15
N PRO A 33 -3.84 1.45 7.64
CA PRO A 33 -4.14 0.66 8.85
C PRO A 33 -4.27 1.46 10.16
N CYS A 34 -3.88 2.73 10.14
CA CYS A 34 -3.85 3.58 11.33
C CYS A 34 -5.07 4.45 11.53
N GLN A 35 -5.99 4.44 10.58
CA GLN A 35 -7.26 5.09 10.71
C GLN A 35 -8.35 4.05 10.51
N ASP A 36 -9.29 4.03 11.45
CA ASP A 36 -10.45 3.15 11.38
C ASP A 36 -11.26 3.45 10.13
N ASP A 37 -11.73 2.40 9.45
CA ASP A 37 -12.47 2.47 8.19
C ASP A 37 -11.78 3.25 7.05
N ALA A 38 -10.46 3.48 7.14
CA ALA A 38 -9.70 4.15 6.08
C ALA A 38 -9.20 3.14 5.04
N TRP A 39 -10.11 2.64 4.22
CA TRP A 39 -9.81 1.77 3.10
C TRP A 39 -10.73 2.05 1.91
N ALA A 40 -10.29 1.66 0.72
CA ALA A 40 -11.07 1.73 -0.50
C ALA A 40 -10.77 0.53 -1.40
N SER A 41 -11.78 0.10 -2.16
CA SER A 41 -11.60 -0.87 -3.23
C SER A 41 -12.25 -0.38 -4.53
N ILE A 42 -11.60 -0.71 -5.64
CA ILE A 42 -12.08 -0.42 -7.00
C ILE A 42 -11.79 -1.63 -7.90
N PRO A 43 -12.54 -1.82 -9.00
CA PRO A 43 -12.16 -2.78 -10.02
C PRO A 43 -10.74 -2.50 -10.51
N LEU A 44 -9.92 -3.53 -10.67
CA LEU A 44 -8.54 -3.38 -11.11
C LEU A 44 -8.44 -2.69 -12.49
N THR A 45 -9.45 -2.86 -13.34
CA THR A 45 -9.54 -2.20 -14.65
C THR A 45 -9.75 -0.69 -14.57
N ASP A 46 -10.28 -0.20 -13.46
CA ASP A 46 -10.50 1.23 -13.21
C ASP A 46 -9.34 1.85 -12.40
N ALA A 47 -8.43 1.02 -11.88
CA ALA A 47 -7.24 1.47 -11.19
C ALA A 47 -6.18 1.93 -12.20
N ALA A 48 -5.87 3.22 -12.20
CA ALA A 48 -4.80 3.75 -13.03
C ALA A 48 -3.44 3.16 -12.60
N SER A 49 -2.67 2.67 -13.57
CA SER A 49 -1.33 2.13 -13.38
C SER A 49 -0.33 3.25 -13.00
N LEU A 50 0.82 2.86 -12.44
CA LEU A 50 1.85 3.84 -12.05
C LEU A 50 2.37 4.68 -13.23
N ASP A 51 2.42 4.10 -14.43
CA ASP A 51 2.79 4.83 -15.65
C ASP A 51 1.74 5.88 -16.05
N GLU A 52 0.46 5.65 -15.75
CA GLU A 52 -0.63 6.60 -16.01
C GLU A 52 -0.67 7.76 -15.01
N TRP A 53 0.10 7.67 -13.93
CA TRP A 53 0.21 8.73 -12.91
C TRP A 53 1.35 9.72 -13.21
N CYS A 54 2.24 9.41 -14.16
CA CYS A 54 3.36 10.25 -14.61
C CYS A 54 3.01 11.10 -15.84
#